data_AF-A0A059BZG6-F1
#
_entry.id   AF-A0A059BZG6-F1
#
_cell.length_a   1.000
_cell.length_b   1.000
_cell.length_c   1.000
_cell.angle_alpha   90.00
_cell.angle_beta   90.00
_cell.angle_gamma   90.00
#
_symmetry.space_group_name_H-M   'P 1'
#
loop_
_entity.id
_entity.type
_entity.pdbx_description
1 polymer ?
#
loop_
_entity_poly.entity_id
_entity_poly.type
_entity_poly.pdbx_seq_one_letter_code
_entity_poly.pdbx_strand_id
1 'polypeptide(L)'
;MAALQQIPISLQSKIPSLKTQFLHKPSNLSFSATFPSLKLAPAHLHLRPSSAASGARMSATAGGSYAAALADVAKSNNTLDATSADVEKIEKIFSDEGVFKFFSNPTVDLEKKRGMVDEISASSGLQPHTANFLNILIEAKRIDLIKDIVKEFEMVYNRLTETELALVSSVVKLEPQHLAQIAKQVQKLTGAKNVRIKTAIDPSLVAGFTIRYGSSGSKLIDMSVKKQLEDIAEQLDLGDIQLAV
;
A
#
# COMPACT_ATOMS: atom_id res chain seq x y z
N MET A 1 -39.80 -54.35 53.34
CA MET A 1 -40.72 -53.22 53.20
C MET A 1 -39.95 -52.01 52.70
N ALA A 2 -40.15 -51.63 51.44
CA ALA A 2 -39.99 -50.27 50.91
C ALA A 2 -40.52 -50.29 49.48
N ALA A 3 -41.65 -49.62 49.28
CA ALA A 3 -42.44 -49.66 48.06
C ALA A 3 -42.00 -48.60 47.06
N LEU A 4 -42.16 -48.97 45.78
CA LEU A 4 -42.45 -48.15 44.60
C LEU A 4 -42.78 -46.67 44.85
N GLN A 5 -42.11 -45.78 44.11
CA GLN A 5 -42.82 -44.88 43.18
C GLN A 5 -41.84 -44.17 42.22
N GLN A 6 -41.95 -44.53 40.94
CA GLN A 6 -41.54 -43.69 39.82
C GLN A 6 -42.72 -42.76 39.47
N ILE A 7 -42.45 -41.49 39.20
CA ILE A 7 -43.43 -40.51 38.71
C ILE A 7 -43.04 -40.16 37.26
N PRO A 8 -43.89 -40.43 36.26
CA PRO A 8 -43.73 -39.92 34.91
C PRO A 8 -44.42 -38.55 34.78
N ILE A 9 -43.69 -37.53 34.34
CA ILE A 9 -44.28 -36.22 33.98
C ILE A 9 -44.15 -36.04 32.47
N SER A 10 -45.25 -36.35 31.77
CA SER A 10 -45.60 -35.84 30.46
C SER A 10 -46.40 -34.55 30.63
N LEU A 11 -46.16 -33.48 29.84
CA LEU A 11 -47.23 -32.60 29.34
C LEU A 11 -46.70 -31.44 28.43
N GLN A 12 -47.02 -31.61 27.14
CA GLN A 12 -47.50 -30.66 26.12
C GLN A 12 -46.85 -29.28 25.89
N SER A 13 -46.48 -29.14 24.61
CA SER A 13 -46.39 -27.92 23.82
C SER A 13 -47.68 -27.09 23.82
N LYS A 14 -47.54 -25.78 24.01
CA LYS A 14 -48.57 -24.82 23.59
C LYS A 14 -47.95 -23.47 23.22
N ILE A 15 -47.73 -23.31 21.92
CA ILE A 15 -47.41 -22.04 21.27
C ILE A 15 -48.71 -21.24 21.16
N PRO A 16 -48.81 -19.99 21.64
CA PRO A 16 -49.94 -19.15 21.32
C PRO A 16 -49.67 -18.37 20.02
N SER A 17 -50.49 -18.64 19.00
CA SER A 17 -50.59 -17.87 17.77
C SER A 17 -51.36 -16.56 18.02
N LEU A 18 -50.71 -15.41 17.88
CA LEU A 18 -51.39 -14.11 17.90
C LEU A 18 -51.86 -13.75 16.47
N LYS A 19 -53.17 -13.72 16.27
CA LYS A 19 -53.85 -13.33 15.03
C LYS A 19 -54.88 -12.26 15.39
N THR A 20 -54.63 -10.97 15.13
CA THR A 20 -55.68 -9.92 15.17
C THR A 20 -55.18 -8.68 14.41
N GLN A 21 -55.54 -8.52 13.14
CA GLN A 21 -56.64 -7.69 12.60
C GLN A 21 -56.20 -6.28 12.20
N PHE A 22 -56.01 -6.10 10.89
CA PHE A 22 -56.09 -4.80 10.23
C PHE A 22 -57.53 -4.27 10.33
N LEU A 23 -57.71 -3.04 10.78
CA LEU A 23 -58.96 -2.29 10.56
C LEU A 23 -58.63 -0.83 10.22
N HIS A 24 -59.07 -0.46 9.03
CA HIS A 24 -58.92 0.85 8.41
C HIS A 24 -60.04 1.77 8.88
N LYS A 25 -59.73 3.03 9.20
CA LYS A 25 -60.70 4.12 9.31
C LYS A 25 -60.07 5.41 8.78
N PRO A 26 -60.60 6.05 7.71
CA PRO A 26 -60.06 7.30 7.22
C PRO A 26 -60.57 8.47 8.05
N SER A 27 -59.65 9.23 8.63
CA SER A 27 -59.94 10.56 9.19
C SER A 27 -59.81 11.60 8.09
N ASN A 28 -60.95 12.13 7.64
CA ASN A 28 -61.00 13.36 6.87
C ASN A 28 -60.44 14.53 7.70
N LEU A 29 -59.29 15.05 7.29
CA LEU A 29 -58.79 16.34 7.76
C LEU A 29 -58.88 17.32 6.59
N SER A 30 -59.95 18.10 6.64
CA SER A 30 -60.16 19.30 5.83
C SER A 30 -59.11 20.36 6.20
N PHE A 31 -58.20 20.64 5.26
CA PHE A 31 -57.25 21.76 5.35
C PHE A 31 -57.85 22.96 4.63
N SER A 32 -58.32 23.95 5.40
CA SER A 32 -58.69 25.25 4.87
C SER A 32 -57.85 26.36 5.50
N ALA A 33 -57.10 27.01 4.61
CA ALA A 33 -56.78 28.43 4.59
C ALA A 33 -55.61 28.98 5.43
N THR A 34 -54.69 29.58 4.67
CA THR A 34 -53.92 30.81 4.94
C THR A 34 -52.61 30.68 5.72
N PHE A 35 -51.51 30.45 5.00
CA PHE A 35 -50.16 30.79 5.49
C PHE A 35 -49.73 32.16 4.93
N PRO A 36 -49.26 33.10 5.78
CA PRO A 36 -48.73 34.37 5.30
C PRO A 36 -47.36 34.13 4.64
N SER A 37 -47.13 34.80 3.51
CA SER A 37 -45.89 34.70 2.73
C SER A 37 -44.73 35.39 3.47
N LEU A 38 -43.89 34.62 4.16
CA LEU A 38 -42.62 35.10 4.71
C LEU A 38 -41.60 35.29 3.58
N LYS A 39 -41.29 36.55 3.25
CA LYS A 39 -40.20 36.93 2.34
C LYS A 39 -38.85 36.53 2.96
N LEU A 40 -38.13 35.64 2.29
CA LEU A 40 -36.74 35.28 2.63
C LEU A 40 -35.80 36.43 2.24
N ALA A 41 -35.03 36.95 3.20
CA ALA A 41 -33.87 37.81 2.95
C ALA A 41 -32.62 36.92 2.76
N PRO A 42 -31.68 37.26 1.85
CA PRO A 42 -30.49 36.46 1.64
C PRO A 42 -29.48 36.71 2.77
N ALA A 43 -29.30 35.71 3.65
CA ALA A 43 -28.21 35.70 4.62
C ALA A 43 -26.93 35.25 3.90
N HIS A 44 -25.97 36.18 3.79
CA HIS A 44 -24.61 35.89 3.33
C HIS A 44 -23.89 34.98 4.34
N LEU A 45 -23.91 33.68 4.06
CA LEU A 45 -23.12 32.67 4.77
C LEU A 45 -21.65 32.80 4.34
N HIS A 46 -20.85 33.49 5.15
CA HIS A 46 -19.39 33.38 5.12
C HIS A 46 -19.01 31.96 5.58
N LEU A 47 -18.83 31.04 4.63
CA LEU A 47 -18.17 29.77 4.89
C LEU A 47 -16.71 30.05 5.25
N ARG A 48 -16.36 29.86 6.52
CA ARG A 48 -14.97 29.69 6.95
C ARG A 48 -14.41 28.44 6.26
N PRO A 49 -13.26 28.51 5.57
CA PRO A 49 -12.60 27.30 5.11
C PRO A 49 -12.08 26.55 6.32
N SER A 50 -12.57 25.33 6.56
CA SER A 50 -12.00 24.41 7.52
C SER A 50 -10.61 23.99 7.02
N SER A 51 -9.58 24.65 7.52
CA SER A 51 -8.19 24.23 7.36
C SER A 51 -7.90 23.01 8.25
N ALA A 52 -8.14 21.80 7.74
CA ALA A 52 -7.44 20.56 8.09
C ALA A 52 -8.20 19.34 7.53
N ALA A 53 -8.09 19.13 6.22
CA ALA A 53 -8.35 17.83 5.62
C ALA A 53 -7.29 17.57 4.54
N SER A 54 -6.03 17.51 4.96
CA SER A 54 -4.98 16.87 4.16
C SER A 54 -5.23 15.38 4.22
N GLY A 55 -6.01 14.81 3.30
CA GLY A 55 -6.44 13.43 3.48
C GLY A 55 -7.14 12.74 2.33
N ALA A 56 -7.03 13.21 1.08
CA ALA A 56 -7.41 12.39 -0.07
C ALA A 56 -6.58 12.82 -1.28
N ARG A 57 -5.33 12.36 -1.34
CA ARG A 57 -4.49 12.47 -2.53
C ARG A 57 -4.97 11.38 -3.48
N MET A 58 -5.42 11.79 -4.66
CA MET A 58 -6.03 10.97 -5.69
C MET A 58 -5.00 9.98 -6.27
N SER A 59 -4.75 8.88 -5.57
CA SER A 59 -4.19 7.58 -6.03
C SER A 59 -3.92 6.67 -4.83
N ALA A 60 -4.79 6.64 -3.82
CA ALA A 60 -4.56 5.80 -2.64
C ALA A 60 -5.06 4.37 -2.93
N THR A 61 -4.18 3.53 -3.47
CA THR A 61 -4.36 2.08 -3.39
C THR A 61 -4.54 1.73 -1.90
N ALA A 62 -5.36 0.70 -1.60
CA ALA A 62 -5.52 0.25 -0.22
C ALA A 62 -4.15 -0.03 0.42
N GLY A 63 -3.23 -0.65 -0.34
CA GLY A 63 -1.83 -0.86 0.07
C GLY A 63 -1.10 0.44 0.43
N GLY A 64 -1.19 1.48 -0.41
CA GLY A 64 -0.56 2.78 -0.15
C GLY A 64 -1.04 3.45 1.15
N SER A 65 -2.32 3.30 1.49
CA SER A 65 -2.86 3.84 2.75
C SER A 65 -2.30 3.14 3.99
N TYR A 66 -2.18 1.80 3.95
CA TYR A 66 -1.57 1.04 5.04
C TYR A 66 -0.07 1.30 5.15
N ALA A 67 0.64 1.39 4.01
CA ALA A 67 2.05 1.72 3.97
C ALA A 67 2.34 3.10 4.56
N ALA A 68 1.53 4.11 4.22
CA ALA A 68 1.63 5.44 4.81
C ALA A 68 1.40 5.41 6.33
N ALA A 69 0.37 4.69 6.80
CA ALA A 69 0.10 4.55 8.23
C ALA A 69 1.27 3.88 8.98
N LEU A 70 1.85 2.81 8.42
CA LEU A 70 3.02 2.15 9.01
C LEU A 70 4.24 3.08 9.05
N ALA A 71 4.46 3.86 7.99
CA ALA A 71 5.55 4.83 7.92
C ALA A 71 5.36 5.98 8.92
N ASP A 72 4.13 6.45 9.12
CA ASP A 72 3.80 7.48 10.11
C ASP A 72 4.08 7.00 11.55
N VAL A 73 3.73 5.75 11.88
CA VAL A 73 4.04 5.12 13.17
C VAL A 73 5.56 4.92 13.35
N ALA A 74 6.25 4.48 12.30
CA ALA A 74 7.70 4.33 12.34
C ALA A 74 8.40 5.69 12.54
N LYS A 75 7.86 6.75 11.93
CA LYS A 75 8.35 8.12 12.08
C LYS A 75 8.09 8.68 13.47
N SER A 76 6.92 8.44 14.08
CA SER A 76 6.65 8.89 15.45
C SER A 76 7.56 8.22 16.47
N ASN A 77 7.94 6.97 16.21
CA ASN A 77 8.80 6.19 17.08
C ASN A 77 10.31 6.38 16.78
N ASN A 78 10.67 7.15 15.75
CA ASN A 78 12.03 7.29 15.23
C ASN A 78 12.71 5.95 14.86
N THR A 79 11.92 4.94 14.49
CA THR A 79 12.39 3.58 14.13
C THR A 79 12.25 3.33 12.63
N LEU A 80 12.37 4.38 11.81
CA LEU A 80 12.11 4.36 10.38
C LEU A 80 13.03 3.37 9.64
N ASP A 81 14.34 3.42 9.92
CA ASP A 81 15.31 2.51 9.32
C ASP A 81 15.13 1.07 9.79
N ALA A 82 14.89 0.86 11.09
CA ALA A 82 14.61 -0.48 11.64
C ALA A 82 13.34 -1.09 11.02
N THR A 83 12.29 -0.28 10.82
CA THR A 83 11.05 -0.72 10.18
C THR A 83 11.28 -1.06 8.71
N SER A 84 12.13 -0.32 7.99
CA SER A 84 12.48 -0.67 6.61
C SER A 84 13.17 -2.03 6.51
N ALA A 85 14.11 -2.33 7.42
CA ALA A 85 14.76 -3.63 7.49
C ALA A 85 13.77 -4.76 7.79
N ASP A 86 12.79 -4.52 8.66
CA ASP A 86 11.73 -5.48 8.95
C ASP A 86 10.79 -5.72 7.77
N VAL A 87 10.42 -4.66 7.04
CA VAL A 87 9.60 -4.77 5.82
C VAL A 87 10.32 -5.57 4.73
N GLU A 88 11.65 -5.42 4.59
CA GLU A 88 12.46 -6.24 3.67
C GLU A 88 12.52 -7.72 4.10
N LYS A 89 12.52 -8.02 5.41
CA LYS A 89 12.41 -9.41 5.89
C LYS A 89 11.03 -10.00 5.59
N ILE A 90 9.98 -9.21 5.81
CA ILE A 90 8.60 -9.59 5.51
C ILE A 90 8.46 -9.89 4.02
N GLU A 91 9.02 -9.05 3.13
CA GLU A 91 9.02 -9.31 1.69
C GLU A 91 9.60 -10.69 1.35
N LYS A 92 10.73 -11.06 1.96
CA LYS A 92 11.38 -12.35 1.75
C LYS A 92 10.52 -13.51 2.22
N ILE A 93 9.89 -13.40 3.38
CA ILE A 93 9.02 -14.44 3.94
C ILE A 93 7.74 -14.63 3.09
N PHE A 94 7.13 -13.54 2.64
CA PHE A 94 5.92 -13.58 1.82
C PHE A 94 6.21 -13.80 0.32
N SER A 95 7.48 -13.90 -0.07
CA SER A 95 7.88 -14.37 -1.40
C SER A 95 7.60 -15.86 -1.58
N ASP A 96 7.64 -16.63 -0.49
CA ASP A 96 7.29 -18.05 -0.50
C ASP A 96 5.78 -18.23 -0.72
N GLU A 97 5.41 -18.86 -1.84
CA GLU A 97 4.00 -19.07 -2.20
C GLU A 97 3.23 -19.87 -1.14
N GLY A 98 3.88 -20.81 -0.46
CA GLY A 98 3.26 -21.62 0.59
C GLY A 98 2.81 -20.77 1.77
N VAL A 99 3.66 -19.84 2.20
CA VAL A 99 3.36 -18.89 3.29
C VAL A 99 2.26 -17.93 2.85
N PHE A 100 2.37 -17.35 1.65
CA PHE A 100 1.36 -16.44 1.12
C PHE A 100 -0.02 -17.11 1.03
N LYS A 101 -0.11 -18.34 0.50
CA LYS A 101 -1.36 -19.11 0.39
C LYS A 101 -1.96 -19.45 1.75
N PHE A 102 -1.12 -19.78 2.75
CA PHE A 102 -1.59 -20.04 4.11
C PHE A 102 -2.28 -18.82 4.73
N PHE A 103 -1.67 -17.64 4.61
CA PHE A 103 -2.23 -16.41 5.14
C PHE A 103 -3.47 -15.94 4.36
N SER A 104 -3.47 -16.12 3.04
CA SER A 104 -4.60 -15.73 2.18
C SER A 104 -5.83 -16.65 2.33
N ASN A 105 -5.65 -17.88 2.82
CA ASN A 105 -6.75 -18.84 2.95
C ASN A 105 -7.72 -18.43 4.09
N PRO A 106 -9.00 -18.14 3.81
CA PRO A 106 -9.97 -17.73 4.82
C PRO A 106 -10.45 -18.88 5.73
N THR A 107 -10.18 -20.14 5.37
CA THR A 107 -10.57 -21.34 6.13
C THR A 107 -9.70 -21.56 7.36
N VAL A 108 -8.50 -20.99 7.36
CA VAL A 108 -7.57 -21.09 8.49
C VAL A 108 -8.02 -20.14 9.60
N ASP A 109 -8.13 -20.67 10.81
CA ASP A 109 -8.55 -19.92 11.98
C ASP A 109 -7.61 -18.76 12.32
N LEU A 110 -8.18 -17.66 12.84
CA LEU A 110 -7.44 -16.43 13.11
C LEU A 110 -6.40 -16.62 14.23
N GLU A 111 -6.70 -17.44 15.25
CA GLU A 111 -5.76 -17.71 16.34
C GLU A 111 -4.51 -18.41 15.84
N LYS A 112 -4.65 -19.38 14.92
CA LYS A 112 -3.53 -20.06 14.29
C LYS A 112 -2.66 -19.11 13.46
N LYS A 113 -3.29 -18.16 12.74
CA LYS A 113 -2.56 -17.15 11.96
C LYS A 113 -1.79 -16.20 12.87
N ARG A 114 -2.38 -15.77 13.98
CA ARG A 114 -1.71 -14.91 14.98
C ARG A 114 -0.52 -15.62 15.61
N GLY A 115 -0.69 -16.88 16.04
CA GLY A 115 0.42 -17.68 16.58
C GLY A 115 1.59 -17.81 15.60
N MET A 116 1.28 -18.03 14.31
CA MET A 116 2.32 -18.07 13.26
C MET A 116 3.04 -16.72 13.09
N VAL A 117 2.32 -15.60 13.17
CA VAL A 117 2.95 -14.27 13.11
C VAL A 117 3.84 -14.04 14.32
N ASP A 118 3.43 -14.46 15.50
CA ASP A 118 4.24 -14.33 16.72
C ASP A 118 5.53 -15.16 16.60
N GLU A 119 5.46 -16.38 16.09
CA GLU A 119 6.64 -17.22 15.77
C GLU A 119 7.56 -16.56 14.74
N ILE A 120 6.99 -15.99 13.67
CA ILE A 120 7.74 -15.25 12.64
C ILE A 120 8.41 -14.01 13.24
N SER A 121 7.72 -13.30 14.12
CA SER A 121 8.23 -12.10 14.77
C SER A 121 9.40 -12.40 15.69
N ALA A 122 9.31 -13.50 16.44
CA ALA A 122 10.38 -13.99 17.31
C ALA A 122 11.58 -14.47 16.49
N SER A 123 11.35 -15.21 15.41
CA SER A 123 12.40 -15.75 14.55
C SER A 123 13.15 -14.65 13.77
N SER A 124 12.43 -13.62 13.32
CA SER A 124 12.98 -12.55 12.47
C SER A 124 13.43 -11.30 13.25
N GLY A 125 13.15 -11.27 14.57
CA GLY A 125 13.43 -10.14 15.44
C GLY A 125 12.71 -8.87 14.97
N LEU A 126 11.41 -8.96 14.66
CA LEU A 126 10.62 -7.83 14.19
C LEU A 126 10.33 -6.85 15.34
N GLN A 127 10.20 -5.57 15.00
CA GLN A 127 9.75 -4.56 15.94
C GLN A 127 8.30 -4.79 16.40
N PRO A 128 7.94 -4.40 17.65
CA PRO A 128 6.60 -4.62 18.19
C PRO A 128 5.48 -3.97 17.35
N HIS A 129 5.72 -2.77 16.81
CA HIS A 129 4.72 -2.10 15.95
C HIS A 129 4.55 -2.82 14.61
N THR A 130 5.60 -3.43 14.06
CA THR A 130 5.52 -4.23 12.83
C THR A 130 4.73 -5.52 13.05
N ALA A 131 4.96 -6.21 14.18
CA ALA A 131 4.19 -7.40 14.54
C ALA A 131 2.70 -7.08 14.76
N ASN A 132 2.41 -6.00 15.49
CA ASN A 132 1.05 -5.51 15.68
C ASN A 132 0.37 -5.15 14.36
N PHE A 133 1.11 -4.53 13.43
CA PHE A 133 0.59 -4.21 12.10
C PHE A 133 0.20 -5.46 11.32
N LEU A 134 1.00 -6.53 11.34
CA LEU A 134 0.65 -7.81 10.72
C LEU A 134 -0.61 -8.42 11.36
N ASN A 135 -0.73 -8.35 12.69
CA ASN A 135 -1.92 -8.83 13.40
C ASN A 135 -3.18 -8.05 13.00
N ILE A 136 -3.09 -6.73 12.83
CA ILE A 136 -4.19 -5.89 12.32
C ILE A 136 -4.56 -6.28 10.89
N LEU A 137 -3.59 -6.54 10.01
CA LEU A 137 -3.87 -6.98 8.64
C LEU A 137 -4.60 -8.33 8.58
N ILE A 138 -4.26 -9.26 9.48
CA ILE A 138 -4.92 -10.56 9.59
C ILE A 138 -6.36 -10.38 10.08
N GLU A 139 -6.57 -9.58 11.12
CA GLU A 139 -7.90 -9.30 11.66
C GLU A 139 -8.80 -8.58 10.64
N ALA A 140 -8.23 -7.65 9.89
CA ALA A 140 -8.92 -6.96 8.79
C ALA A 140 -9.11 -7.84 7.55
N LYS A 141 -8.61 -9.09 7.53
CA LYS A 141 -8.62 -10.01 6.37
C LYS A 141 -8.04 -9.37 5.10
N ARG A 142 -7.00 -8.54 5.25
CA ARG A 142 -6.34 -7.79 4.17
C ARG A 142 -4.87 -8.16 3.98
N ILE A 143 -4.48 -9.33 4.48
CA ILE A 143 -3.11 -9.84 4.36
C ILE A 143 -2.70 -10.12 2.90
N ASP A 144 -3.67 -10.35 2.01
CA ASP A 144 -3.42 -10.55 0.58
C ASP A 144 -2.71 -9.35 -0.08
N LEU A 145 -2.92 -8.15 0.48
CA LEU A 145 -2.33 -6.90 0.01
C LEU A 145 -0.89 -6.71 0.50
N ILE A 146 -0.31 -7.64 1.26
CA ILE A 146 1.01 -7.46 1.88
C ILE A 146 2.10 -7.14 0.85
N LYS A 147 2.07 -7.78 -0.33
CA LYS A 147 3.04 -7.54 -1.40
C LYS A 147 2.96 -6.12 -1.94
N ASP A 148 1.75 -5.57 -2.02
CA ASP A 148 1.54 -4.19 -2.47
C ASP A 148 1.94 -3.21 -1.37
N ILE A 149 1.62 -3.50 -0.11
CA ILE A 149 2.01 -2.69 1.05
C ILE A 149 3.53 -2.57 1.14
N VAL A 150 4.28 -3.65 0.96
CA VAL A 150 5.75 -3.65 0.97
C VAL A 150 6.31 -2.71 -0.10
N LYS A 151 5.82 -2.81 -1.34
CA LYS A 151 6.26 -1.96 -2.45
C LYS A 151 5.95 -0.49 -2.21
N GLU A 152 4.73 -0.20 -1.76
CA GLU A 152 4.29 1.15 -1.42
C GLU A 152 5.08 1.72 -0.25
N PHE A 153 5.42 0.89 0.74
CA PHE A 153 6.24 1.31 1.88
C PHE A 153 7.65 1.71 1.44
N GLU A 154 8.27 0.98 0.51
CA GLU A 154 9.57 1.38 -0.05
C GLU A 154 9.50 2.77 -0.71
N MET A 155 8.43 3.05 -1.46
CA MET A 155 8.20 4.36 -2.08
C MET A 155 8.00 5.48 -1.04
N VAL A 156 7.22 5.21 0.01
CA VAL A 156 6.99 6.16 1.10
C VAL A 156 8.27 6.42 1.89
N TYR A 157 9.06 5.38 2.19
CA TYR A 157 10.37 5.46 2.83
C TYR A 157 11.32 6.38 2.05
N ASN A 158 11.45 6.14 0.73
CA ASN A 158 12.30 6.93 -0.15
C ASN A 158 11.87 8.41 -0.17
N ARG A 159 10.56 8.66 -0.19
CA ARG A 159 10.01 10.02 -0.13
C ARG A 159 10.29 10.72 1.22
N LEU A 160 10.17 10.00 2.33
CA LEU A 160 10.38 10.56 3.67
C LEU A 160 11.86 10.84 3.97
N THR A 161 12.75 10.01 3.43
CA THR A 161 14.20 10.13 3.63
C THR A 161 14.89 11.01 2.58
N GLU A 162 14.14 11.49 1.58
CA GLU A 162 14.68 12.18 0.39
C GLU A 162 15.76 11.34 -0.31
N THR A 163 15.55 10.02 -0.31
CA THR A 163 16.44 9.04 -0.94
C THR A 163 15.92 8.74 -2.33
N GLU A 164 16.76 8.92 -3.34
CA GLU A 164 16.41 8.54 -4.72
C GLU A 164 16.83 7.09 -4.98
N LEU A 165 15.94 6.28 -5.55
CA LEU A 165 16.27 4.94 -6.03
C LEU A 165 16.87 5.03 -7.45
N ALA A 166 18.06 4.48 -7.64
CA ALA A 166 18.71 4.35 -8.93
C ALA A 166 18.91 2.88 -9.30
N LEU A 167 18.33 2.43 -10.40
CA LEU A 167 18.54 1.10 -10.96
C LEU A 167 19.66 1.17 -11.99
N VAL A 168 20.77 0.50 -11.71
CA VAL A 168 21.94 0.45 -12.59
C VAL A 168 21.99 -0.92 -13.25
N SER A 169 21.80 -0.95 -14.56
CA SER A 169 21.90 -2.16 -15.37
C SER A 169 23.25 -2.21 -16.08
N SER A 170 24.02 -3.27 -15.88
CA SER A 170 25.34 -3.45 -16.49
C SER A 170 25.53 -4.88 -17.00
N VAL A 171 26.44 -5.06 -17.96
CA VAL A 171 26.77 -6.39 -18.52
C VAL A 171 27.48 -7.25 -17.47
N VAL A 172 28.34 -6.61 -16.68
CA VAL A 172 29.19 -7.25 -15.68
C VAL A 172 28.90 -6.63 -14.32
N LYS A 173 29.11 -7.40 -13.25
CA LYS A 173 29.02 -6.89 -11.88
C LYS A 173 30.00 -5.73 -11.70
N LEU A 174 29.46 -4.55 -11.37
CA LEU A 174 30.25 -3.35 -11.12
C LEU A 174 30.97 -3.43 -9.78
N GLU A 175 32.19 -2.90 -9.76
CA GLU A 175 32.95 -2.72 -8.51
C GLU A 175 32.31 -1.64 -7.62
N PRO A 176 32.45 -1.75 -6.28
CA PRO A 176 31.88 -0.79 -5.34
C PRO A 176 32.40 0.64 -5.53
N GLN A 177 33.61 0.80 -6.08
CA GLN A 177 34.19 2.12 -6.39
C GLN A 177 33.38 2.83 -7.49
N HIS A 178 33.01 2.11 -8.55
CA HIS A 178 32.21 2.65 -9.64
C HIS A 178 30.78 2.96 -9.18
N LEU A 179 30.19 2.10 -8.34
CA LEU A 179 28.87 2.35 -7.75
C LEU A 179 28.86 3.63 -6.91
N ALA A 180 29.92 3.88 -6.12
CA ALA A 180 30.03 5.11 -5.34
C ALA A 180 30.17 6.36 -6.21
N GLN A 181 30.88 6.27 -7.35
CA GLN A 181 30.97 7.37 -8.32
C GLN A 181 29.61 7.64 -8.98
N ILE A 182 28.90 6.59 -9.38
CA ILE A 182 27.55 6.69 -9.95
C ILE A 182 26.59 7.33 -8.93
N ALA A 183 26.62 6.89 -7.67
CA ALA A 183 25.81 7.47 -6.59
C ALA A 183 26.03 8.98 -6.48
N LYS A 184 27.29 9.43 -6.45
CA LYS A 184 27.64 10.86 -6.40
C LYS A 184 27.14 11.64 -7.62
N GLN A 185 27.24 11.06 -8.81
CA GLN A 185 26.74 11.67 -10.05
C GLN A 185 25.21 11.81 -10.00
N VAL A 186 24.49 10.75 -9.67
CA VAL A 186 23.02 10.76 -9.55
C VAL A 186 22.56 11.72 -8.46
N GLN A 187 23.30 11.80 -7.35
CA GLN A 187 23.01 12.75 -6.27
C GLN A 187 23.13 14.20 -6.74
N LYS A 188 24.17 14.53 -7.52
CA LYS A 188 24.33 15.87 -8.12
C LYS A 188 23.22 16.21 -9.12
N LEU A 189 22.79 15.24 -9.93
CA LEU A 189 21.76 15.45 -10.94
C LEU A 189 20.35 15.57 -10.34
N THR A 190 20.08 14.84 -9.26
CA THR A 190 18.75 14.77 -8.64
C THR A 190 18.58 15.79 -7.52
N GLY A 191 19.68 16.22 -6.88
CA GLY A 191 19.64 17.03 -5.66
C GLY A 191 19.16 16.26 -4.42
N ALA A 192 19.07 14.92 -4.51
CA ALA A 192 18.61 14.06 -3.42
C ALA A 192 19.63 14.03 -2.27
N LYS A 193 19.14 13.81 -1.04
CA LYS A 193 19.99 13.72 0.14
C LYS A 193 20.80 12.42 0.13
N ASN A 194 20.18 11.33 -0.26
CA ASN A 194 20.78 10.01 -0.38
C ASN A 194 20.40 9.35 -1.71
N VAL A 195 21.20 8.39 -2.17
CA VAL A 195 20.91 7.59 -3.37
C VAL A 195 21.06 6.11 -3.04
N ARG A 196 20.00 5.32 -3.21
CA ARG A 196 20.02 3.86 -3.07
C ARG A 196 20.17 3.23 -4.44
N ILE A 197 21.27 2.51 -4.66
CA ILE A 197 21.53 1.83 -5.94
C ILE A 197 21.06 0.38 -5.87
N LYS A 198 20.20 -0.02 -6.81
CA LYS A 198 19.89 -1.43 -7.12
C LYS A 198 20.64 -1.81 -8.40
N THR A 199 21.48 -2.84 -8.34
CA THR A 199 22.22 -3.32 -9.50
C THR A 199 21.47 -4.47 -10.18
N ALA A 200 21.40 -4.43 -11.50
CA ALA A 200 20.84 -5.48 -12.33
C ALA A 200 21.85 -5.87 -13.41
N ILE A 201 21.95 -7.17 -13.73
CA ILE A 201 22.81 -7.63 -14.81
C ILE A 201 21.94 -7.81 -16.06
N ASP A 202 22.25 -7.07 -17.12
CA ASP A 202 21.56 -7.16 -18.40
C ASP A 202 22.56 -7.61 -19.49
N PRO A 203 22.51 -8.89 -19.92
CA PRO A 203 23.40 -9.41 -20.94
C PRO A 203 23.07 -8.91 -22.35
N SER A 204 21.95 -8.21 -22.55
CA SER A 204 21.55 -7.63 -23.83
C SER A 204 22.41 -6.41 -24.20
N LEU A 205 23.07 -5.81 -23.20
CA LEU A 205 24.01 -4.72 -23.40
C LEU A 205 25.35 -5.29 -23.91
N VAL A 206 25.93 -4.69 -24.95
CA VAL A 206 27.23 -5.12 -25.49
C VAL A 206 28.37 -4.70 -24.57
N ALA A 207 28.33 -3.44 -24.12
CA ALA A 207 29.27 -2.86 -23.17
C ALA A 207 28.68 -1.58 -22.56
N GLY A 208 29.19 -1.18 -21.39
CA GLY A 208 28.73 -0.01 -20.63
C GLY A 208 27.63 -0.33 -19.61
N PHE A 209 26.88 0.69 -19.21
CA PHE A 209 25.80 0.59 -18.23
C PHE A 209 24.68 1.59 -18.52
N THR A 210 23.50 1.31 -17.99
CA THR A 210 22.35 2.23 -18.01
C THR A 210 21.89 2.51 -16.59
N ILE A 211 21.45 3.73 -16.32
CA ILE A 211 20.94 4.17 -15.02
C ILE A 211 19.51 4.63 -15.21
N ARG A 212 18.57 4.01 -14.51
CA ARG A 212 17.18 4.47 -14.39
C ARG A 212 16.96 5.08 -13.02
N TYR A 213 16.43 6.29 -12.95
CA TYR A 213 16.12 7.01 -11.72
C TYR A 213 14.86 7.86 -11.88
N GLY A 214 14.38 8.49 -10.81
CA GLY A 214 13.08 9.17 -10.76
C GLY A 214 12.03 8.36 -10.00
N SER A 215 11.07 9.05 -9.39
CA SER A 215 9.98 8.43 -8.60
C SER A 215 9.13 7.41 -9.36
N SER A 216 9.14 7.44 -10.70
CA SER A 216 8.48 6.47 -11.58
C SER A 216 9.45 5.79 -12.56
N GLY A 217 10.77 5.93 -12.37
CA GLY A 217 11.79 5.41 -13.29
C GLY A 217 11.78 6.06 -14.68
N SER A 218 11.26 7.29 -14.79
CA SER A 218 11.09 7.99 -16.07
C SER A 218 12.39 8.54 -16.65
N LYS A 219 13.41 8.76 -15.82
CA LYS A 219 14.69 9.29 -16.26
C LYS A 219 15.65 8.14 -16.50
N LEU A 220 16.21 8.09 -17.70
CA LEU A 220 17.17 7.07 -18.13
C LEU A 220 18.42 7.76 -18.65
N ILE A 221 19.56 7.41 -18.07
CA ILE A 221 20.89 7.73 -18.59
C ILE A 221 21.44 6.44 -19.17
N ASP A 222 21.58 6.41 -20.48
CA ASP A 222 22.18 5.29 -21.20
C ASP A 222 23.60 5.69 -21.60
N MET A 223 24.58 4.95 -21.06
CA MET A 223 26.00 5.05 -21.41
C MET A 223 26.49 3.72 -22.00
N SER A 224 25.61 2.98 -22.67
CA SER A 224 25.97 1.77 -23.39
C SER A 224 26.67 2.10 -24.71
N VAL A 225 27.56 1.21 -25.14
CA VAL A 225 28.22 1.32 -26.44
C VAL A 225 27.22 1.23 -27.59
N LYS A 226 26.12 0.49 -27.38
CA LYS A 226 25.02 0.41 -28.35
C LYS A 226 24.49 1.80 -28.71
N LYS A 227 24.16 2.60 -27.69
CA LYS A 227 23.68 3.96 -27.90
C LYS A 227 24.73 4.85 -28.58
N GLN A 228 26.01 4.73 -28.19
CA GLN A 228 27.07 5.51 -28.83
C GLN A 228 27.20 5.20 -30.34
N LEU A 229 27.02 3.93 -30.73
CA LEU A 229 27.03 3.53 -32.14
C LEU A 229 25.78 4.03 -32.88
N GLU A 230 24.61 4.01 -32.25
CA GLU A 230 23.37 4.59 -32.79
C GLU A 230 23.53 6.11 -33.00
N ASP A 231 24.05 6.84 -32.02
CA ASP A 231 24.31 8.28 -32.11
C ASP A 231 25.28 8.61 -33.26
N ILE A 232 26.31 7.78 -33.49
CA ILE A 232 27.25 7.93 -34.62
C ILE A 232 26.54 7.63 -35.95
N ALA A 233 25.73 6.57 -36.02
CA ALA A 233 25.01 6.21 -37.24
C ALA A 233 24.03 7.32 -37.66
N GLU A 234 23.31 7.91 -36.70
CA GLU A 234 22.42 9.05 -36.95
C GLU A 234 23.17 10.29 -37.45
N GLN A 235 24.35 10.58 -36.91
CA GLN A 235 25.17 11.70 -37.36
C GLN A 235 25.66 11.53 -38.80
N LEU A 236 25.96 10.30 -39.22
CA LEU A 236 26.38 10.02 -40.59
C LEU A 236 25.20 10.11 -41.57
N ASP A 237 24.03 9.60 -41.19
CA ASP A 237 22.81 9.66 -42.03
C ASP A 237 22.35 11.13 -42.26
N LEU A 238 22.50 12.00 -41.25
CA LEU A 238 22.24 13.44 -41.38
C LEU A 238 23.29 14.17 -42.24
N GLY A 239 24.51 13.63 -42.36
CA GLY A 239 25.58 14.19 -43.19
C GLY A 239 25.37 13.97 -44.70
N ASP A 240 24.57 12.97 -45.08
CA ASP A 240 24.26 12.63 -46.47
C ASP A 240 23.14 13.50 -47.08
N ILE A 241 22.48 14.35 -46.28
CA ILE A 241 21.55 15.37 -46.77
C ILE A 241 22.35 16.54 -47.34
N GLN A 242 22.74 16.45 -48.62
CA GLN A 242 23.31 17.56 -49.36
C GLN A 242 22.35 18.75 -49.33
N LEU A 243 22.79 19.87 -48.76
CA LEU A 243 22.21 21.19 -49.02
C LEU A 243 22.31 21.44 -50.52
N ALA A 244 21.22 21.20 -51.25
CA ALA A 244 21.06 21.63 -52.62
C ALA A 244 21.18 23.16 -52.64
N VAL A 245 22.34 23.62 -53.12
CA VAL A 245 22.61 25.01 -53.53
C VAL A 245 21.86 25.30 -54.82
#